data_AF-A0A7J6PQ98-F1
#
_entry.id   AF-A0A7J6PQ98-F1
#
_cell.length_a   1.000
_cell.length_b   1.000
_cell.length_c   1.000
_cell.angle_alpha   90.00
_cell.angle_beta   90.00
_cell.angle_gamma   90.00
#
_symmetry.space_group_name_H-M   'P 1'
#
loop_
_entity.id
_entity.type
_entity.pdbx_description
1 polymer ?
#
loop_
_entity_poly.entity_id
_entity_poly.type
_entity_poly.pdbx_seq_one_letter_code
_entity_poly.pdbx_strand_id
1 'polypeptide(L)'
;AYGQVLRMDTAYCFIPRYGYALTGGQSVDNQPIWAQIDTGASALFFTWKEWYDAVTHPGASSQLPNGAYECPHCPVGPITPVIFSDGTTVHIFPHSGTFQIGGKNVDGITFGLVSFQDPPPDVLTPVHSIGLGRAVTPGYHLLMDQLQGKVASTTFALYLKSVPDAVRTQGELLLGGGDPTLYKAPLTYIPLKSQQEYLVTLGTLQVGSGHKSIGINQPARIDTGTQGL
;
A
#
# COMPACT_ATOMS: atom_id res chain seq x y z
N ALA A 1 -24.72 3.29 -5.83
CA ALA A 1 -24.29 3.16 -7.24
C ALA A 1 -23.11 2.20 -7.24
N TYR A 2 -23.35 0.97 -7.70
CA TYR A 2 -22.38 -0.12 -7.71
C TYR A 2 -21.84 -0.29 -9.13
N GLY A 3 -20.57 -0.69 -9.28
CA GLY A 3 -19.97 -0.91 -10.61
C GLY A 3 -18.99 0.16 -11.12
N GLN A 4 -18.33 0.91 -10.24
CA GLN A 4 -17.34 1.94 -10.63
C GLN A 4 -15.91 1.54 -10.26
N VAL A 5 -14.94 2.10 -10.97
CA VAL A 5 -13.51 2.07 -10.64
C VAL A 5 -13.20 3.29 -9.78
N LEU A 6 -12.66 3.09 -8.57
CA LEU A 6 -12.18 4.17 -7.71
C LEU A 6 -10.74 4.49 -8.08
N ARG A 7 -10.44 5.79 -8.21
CA ARG A 7 -9.12 6.27 -8.60
C ARG A 7 -8.40 6.90 -7.43
N MET A 8 -7.14 6.55 -7.25
CA MET A 8 -6.25 7.10 -6.24
C MET A 8 -4.98 7.57 -6.93
N ASP A 9 -4.66 8.86 -6.79
CA ASP A 9 -3.40 9.38 -7.30
C ASP A 9 -2.24 8.77 -6.53
N THR A 10 -1.19 8.40 -7.26
CA THR A 10 0.03 7.87 -6.68
C THR A 10 1.23 8.75 -6.99
N ALA A 11 2.14 8.80 -6.03
CA ALA A 11 3.39 9.54 -6.13
C ALA A 11 4.53 8.76 -5.48
N TYR A 12 5.68 8.78 -6.14
CA TYR A 12 6.92 8.28 -5.57
C TYR A 12 7.57 9.38 -4.73
N CYS A 13 7.60 9.16 -3.41
CA CYS A 13 7.92 10.17 -2.41
C CYS A 13 9.07 9.71 -1.53
N PHE A 14 10.01 10.62 -1.23
CA PHE A 14 11.04 10.36 -0.24
C PHE A 14 10.50 10.60 1.17
N ILE A 15 10.54 9.56 1.99
CA ILE A 15 10.20 9.60 3.42
C ILE A 15 11.54 9.56 4.18
N PRO A 16 11.89 10.59 4.97
CA PRO A 16 13.15 10.62 5.72
C PRO A 16 13.35 9.33 6.52
N ARG A 17 14.59 8.82 6.57
CA ARG A 17 14.99 7.56 7.26
C ARG A 17 14.37 6.26 6.74
N TYR A 18 13.27 6.31 5.99
CA TYR A 18 12.66 5.14 5.34
C TYR A 18 13.13 4.95 3.90
N GLY A 19 13.29 6.03 3.14
CA GLY A 19 13.63 6.00 1.71
C GLY A 19 12.45 6.34 0.81
N TYR A 20 12.48 5.88 -0.44
CA TYR A 20 11.44 6.22 -1.41
C TYR A 20 10.28 5.23 -1.39
N ALA A 21 9.04 5.68 -1.23
CA ALA A 21 7.87 4.83 -1.31
C ALA A 21 6.95 5.24 -2.46
N LEU A 22 6.35 4.27 -3.15
CA LEU A 22 5.16 4.52 -3.96
C LEU A 22 3.99 4.71 -3.00
N THR A 23 3.52 5.95 -2.90
CA THR A 23 2.42 6.32 -2.00
C THR A 23 1.15 6.63 -2.78
N GLY A 24 0.00 6.26 -2.26
CA GLY A 24 -1.31 6.71 -2.72
C GLY A 24 -1.88 7.73 -1.75
N GLY A 25 -2.55 8.77 -2.28
CA GLY A 25 -3.20 9.80 -1.50
C GLY A 25 -4.70 9.53 -1.35
N GLN A 26 -5.19 9.54 -0.12
CA GLN A 26 -6.60 9.39 0.22
C GLN A 26 -7.00 10.30 1.37
N SER A 27 -8.29 10.40 1.64
CA SER A 27 -8.75 10.87 2.94
C SER A 27 -9.46 9.75 3.70
N VAL A 28 -9.19 9.66 5.00
CA VAL A 28 -9.87 8.75 5.92
C VAL A 28 -10.49 9.59 7.02
N ASP A 29 -11.81 9.53 7.18
CA ASP A 29 -12.57 10.37 8.12
C ASP A 29 -12.26 11.87 7.99
N ASN A 30 -12.14 12.35 6.74
CA ASN A 30 -11.76 13.73 6.37
C ASN A 30 -10.33 14.13 6.74
N GLN A 31 -9.48 13.19 7.15
CA GLN A 31 -8.06 13.42 7.38
C GLN A 31 -7.27 13.02 6.13
N PRO A 32 -6.42 13.88 5.55
CA PRO A 32 -5.60 13.52 4.40
C PRO A 32 -4.48 12.56 4.86
N ILE A 33 -4.32 11.44 4.15
CA ILE A 33 -3.33 10.41 4.46
C ILE A 33 -2.64 9.96 3.18
N TRP A 34 -1.32 9.83 3.24
CA TRP A 34 -0.52 9.22 2.18
C TRP A 34 0.07 7.90 2.65
N ALA A 35 -0.33 6.80 2.03
CA ALA A 35 0.11 5.47 2.44
C ALA A 35 0.85 4.75 1.33
N GLN A 36 1.86 3.96 1.69
CA GLN A 36 2.58 3.12 0.75
C GLN A 36 1.61 2.12 0.12
N ILE A 37 1.63 2.04 -1.21
CA ILE A 37 0.92 1.01 -1.95
C ILE A 37 1.77 -0.24 -1.94
N ASP A 38 1.30 -1.30 -1.27
CA ASP A 38 2.11 -2.47 -0.99
C ASP A 38 1.43 -3.74 -1.49
N THR A 39 1.92 -4.33 -2.58
CA THR A 39 1.46 -5.64 -3.07
C THR A 39 2.17 -6.83 -2.40
N GLY A 40 3.22 -6.58 -1.62
CA GLY A 40 3.97 -7.56 -0.85
C GLY A 40 3.33 -7.91 0.50
N ALA A 41 2.59 -6.98 1.09
CA ALA A 41 1.83 -7.17 2.34
C ALA A 41 0.34 -6.84 2.18
N SER A 42 -0.51 -7.41 3.03
CA SER A 42 -1.96 -7.20 2.99
C SER A 42 -2.50 -6.25 4.07
N ALA A 43 -1.66 -5.88 5.04
CA ALA A 43 -2.10 -5.07 6.15
C ALA A 43 -2.42 -3.64 5.70
N LEU A 44 -3.67 -3.22 5.89
CA LEU A 44 -4.08 -1.82 5.78
C LEU A 44 -3.98 -1.18 7.15
N PHE A 45 -3.08 -0.22 7.34
CA PHE A 45 -2.92 0.46 8.62
C PHE A 45 -2.34 1.87 8.50
N PHE A 46 -2.60 2.68 9.52
CA PHE A 46 -2.10 4.04 9.66
C PHE A 46 -1.36 4.22 10.99
N THR A 47 -0.38 5.11 10.97
CA THR A 47 0.34 5.53 12.17
C THR A 47 -0.65 6.27 13.06
N TRP A 48 -0.89 5.77 14.26
CA TRP A 48 -1.78 6.43 15.22
C TRP A 48 -1.06 7.63 15.83
N LYS A 49 -1.67 8.81 15.69
CA LYS A 49 -1.09 10.09 16.14
C LYS A 49 -0.73 10.06 17.63
N GLU A 50 -1.64 9.58 18.45
CA GLU A 50 -1.52 9.58 19.92
C GLU A 50 -0.35 8.70 20.37
N TRP A 51 -0.18 7.53 19.75
CA TRP A 51 0.99 6.69 20.00
C TRP A 51 2.28 7.36 19.54
N TYR A 52 2.31 7.88 18.31
CA TYR A 52 3.53 8.46 17.73
C TYR A 52 4.03 9.67 18.54
N ASP A 53 3.11 10.56 18.91
CA ASP A 53 3.42 11.73 19.74
C ASP A 53 3.89 11.31 21.14
N ALA A 54 3.32 10.24 21.71
CA ALA A 54 3.69 9.75 23.04
C ALA A 54 5.11 9.13 23.08
N VAL A 55 5.52 8.39 22.04
CA VAL A 55 6.84 7.74 22.00
C VAL A 55 7.95 8.63 21.45
N THR A 56 7.60 9.74 20.79
CA THR A 56 8.57 10.68 20.18
C THR A 56 8.67 11.96 21.01
N HIS A 57 7.67 12.83 20.89
CA HIS A 57 7.40 13.99 21.75
C HIS A 57 6.04 14.60 21.34
N PRO A 58 5.38 15.38 22.22
CA PRO A 58 4.12 16.04 21.87
C PRO A 58 4.22 16.83 20.56
N GLY A 59 3.27 16.60 19.64
CA GLY A 59 3.19 17.27 18.34
C GLY A 59 4.13 16.74 17.26
N ALA A 60 4.95 15.70 17.52
CA ALA A 60 5.89 15.17 16.53
C ALA A 60 5.21 14.75 15.21
N SER A 61 4.00 14.19 15.28
CA SER A 61 3.21 13.73 14.13
C SER A 61 2.93 14.82 13.10
N SER A 62 2.92 16.11 13.48
CA SER A 62 2.72 17.20 12.51
C SER A 62 3.89 17.33 11.52
N GLN A 63 5.02 16.69 11.80
CA GLN A 63 6.22 16.69 10.96
C GLN A 63 6.31 15.43 10.07
N LEU A 64 5.39 14.46 10.22
CA LEU A 64 5.36 13.28 9.37
C LEU A 64 4.90 13.69 7.95
N PRO A 65 5.72 13.46 6.91
CA PRO A 65 5.39 13.87 5.55
C PRO A 65 4.18 13.11 4.97
N ASN A 66 3.87 11.95 5.53
CA ASN A 66 2.75 11.08 5.20
C ASN A 66 1.50 11.31 6.06
N GLY A 67 1.59 12.17 7.08
CA GLY A 67 0.54 12.40 8.07
C GLY A 67 0.55 11.36 9.20
N ALA A 68 -0.46 11.46 10.06
CA ALA A 68 -0.81 10.46 11.06
C ALA A 68 -2.33 10.46 11.21
N TYR A 69 -2.91 9.30 11.55
CA TYR A 69 -4.34 9.20 11.80
C TYR A 69 -4.63 9.63 13.23
N GLU A 70 -5.42 10.69 13.39
CA GLU A 70 -5.88 11.21 14.67
C GLU A 70 -7.15 10.49 15.11
N CYS A 71 -7.09 9.91 16.32
CA CYS A 71 -8.28 9.40 16.99
C CYS A 71 -8.09 9.41 18.50
N PRO A 72 -8.47 10.51 19.18
CA PRO A 72 -8.13 10.73 20.58
C PRO A 72 -8.86 9.79 21.54
N HIS A 73 -9.97 9.19 21.09
CA HIS A 73 -10.81 8.33 21.91
C HIS A 73 -11.04 6.95 21.27
N CYS A 74 -10.13 6.51 20.40
CA CYS A 74 -10.21 5.16 19.84
C CYS A 74 -9.92 4.12 20.93
N PRO A 75 -10.84 3.18 21.19
CA PRO A 75 -10.56 2.09 22.10
C PRO A 75 -9.46 1.21 21.51
N VAL A 76 -8.41 0.94 22.29
CA VAL A 76 -7.36 0.01 21.89
C VAL A 76 -7.93 -1.40 21.97
N GLY A 77 -8.06 -2.04 20.81
CA GLY A 77 -8.53 -3.41 20.67
C GLY A 77 -7.41 -4.46 20.82
N PRO A 78 -7.68 -5.72 20.45
CA PRO A 78 -6.66 -6.75 20.36
C PRO A 78 -5.52 -6.32 19.43
N ILE A 79 -4.28 -6.53 19.89
CA ILE A 79 -3.07 -6.13 19.18
C ILE A 79 -2.58 -7.29 18.32
N THR A 80 -2.31 -7.01 17.05
CA THR A 80 -1.72 -7.96 16.09
C THR A 80 -0.35 -7.45 15.63
N PRO A 81 0.71 -8.27 15.73
CA PRO A 81 2.00 -7.95 15.11
C PRO A 81 1.96 -8.20 13.60
N VAL A 82 2.52 -7.27 12.83
CA VAL A 82 2.80 -7.41 11.40
C VAL A 82 4.31 -7.27 11.22
N ILE A 83 4.92 -8.30 10.65
CA ILE A 83 6.37 -8.40 10.47
C ILE A 83 6.67 -8.34 8.98
N PHE A 84 7.50 -7.40 8.59
CA PHE A 84 7.92 -7.18 7.21
C PHE A 84 9.24 -7.88 6.91
N SER A 85 9.54 -8.08 5.62
CA SER A 85 10.74 -8.79 5.17
C SER A 85 12.05 -8.05 5.44
N ASP A 86 11.99 -6.74 5.66
CA ASP A 86 13.13 -5.92 6.07
C ASP A 86 13.45 -6.05 7.57
N GLY A 87 12.66 -6.84 8.31
CA GLY A 87 12.77 -7.04 9.75
C GLY A 87 11.95 -6.05 10.58
N THR A 88 11.32 -5.05 9.96
CA THR A 88 10.45 -4.10 10.65
C THR A 88 9.22 -4.82 11.21
N THR A 89 8.91 -4.56 12.48
CA THR A 89 7.70 -5.04 13.13
C THR A 89 6.83 -3.86 13.52
N VAL A 90 5.55 -3.90 13.16
CA VAL A 90 4.54 -2.97 13.67
C VAL A 90 3.48 -3.74 14.42
N HIS A 91 3.01 -3.21 15.55
CA HIS A 91 1.83 -3.75 16.22
C HIS A 91 0.64 -2.85 15.91
N ILE A 92 -0.47 -3.45 15.51
CA ILE A 92 -1.68 -2.73 15.11
C ILE A 92 -2.90 -3.23 15.87
N PHE A 93 -3.80 -2.33 16.23
CA PHE A 93 -5.14 -2.66 16.74
C PHE A 93 -6.23 -2.20 15.76
N PRO A 94 -7.37 -2.89 15.68
CA PRO A 94 -8.37 -2.61 14.65
C PRO A 94 -9.13 -1.32 14.92
N HIS A 95 -9.38 -0.58 13.84
CA HIS A 95 -10.31 0.55 13.79
C HIS A 95 -11.14 0.48 12.50
N SER A 96 -12.15 1.34 12.36
CA SER A 96 -12.98 1.42 11.15
C SER A 96 -13.40 2.84 10.88
N GLY A 97 -13.39 3.22 9.62
CA GLY A 97 -13.68 4.59 9.20
C GLY A 97 -14.21 4.68 7.78
N THR A 98 -14.32 5.91 7.31
CA THR A 98 -14.82 6.26 5.98
C THR A 98 -13.67 6.67 5.08
N PHE A 99 -13.47 5.95 3.99
CA PHE A 99 -12.46 6.27 2.99
C PHE A 99 -13.05 7.14 1.90
N GLN A 100 -12.33 8.21 1.54
CA GLN A 100 -12.60 9.04 0.38
C GLN A 100 -11.60 8.70 -0.72
N ILE A 101 -12.06 7.97 -1.73
CA ILE A 101 -11.24 7.51 -2.86
C ILE A 101 -11.91 7.93 -4.16
N GLY A 102 -11.21 8.64 -5.04
CA GLY A 102 -11.75 9.12 -6.32
C GLY A 102 -12.99 9.99 -6.17
N GLY A 103 -13.08 10.80 -5.11
CA GLY A 103 -14.24 11.65 -4.81
C GLY A 103 -15.47 10.90 -4.31
N LYS A 104 -15.32 9.65 -3.83
CA LYS A 104 -16.40 8.82 -3.29
C LYS A 104 -16.11 8.40 -1.86
N ASN A 105 -17.13 8.48 -1.01
CA ASN A 105 -17.10 7.94 0.35
C ASN A 105 -17.36 6.43 0.30
N VAL A 106 -16.55 5.69 1.05
CA VAL A 106 -16.61 4.25 1.23
C VAL A 106 -16.57 3.98 2.72
N ASP A 107 -17.74 3.77 3.30
CA ASP A 107 -17.90 3.61 4.75
C ASP A 107 -17.51 2.20 5.22
N GLY A 108 -17.18 2.08 6.50
CA GLY A 108 -17.00 0.80 7.19
C GLY A 108 -15.76 0.02 6.74
N ILE A 109 -14.72 0.72 6.27
CA ILE A 109 -13.44 0.08 5.97
C ILE A 109 -12.69 -0.09 7.29
N THR A 110 -12.35 -1.33 7.59
CA THR A 110 -11.52 -1.74 8.73
C THR A 110 -10.03 -1.61 8.38
N PHE A 111 -9.25 -1.07 9.31
CA PHE A 111 -7.80 -0.88 9.19
C PHE A 111 -7.13 -0.92 10.56
N GLY A 112 -5.81 -1.09 10.59
CA GLY A 112 -5.00 -1.08 11.81
C GLY A 112 -4.57 0.34 12.21
N LEU A 113 -4.46 0.57 13.51
CA LEU A 113 -3.78 1.72 14.10
C LEU A 113 -2.52 1.26 14.81
N VAL A 114 -1.39 1.85 14.43
CA VAL A 114 -0.08 1.46 14.99
C VAL A 114 0.01 1.85 16.46
N SER A 115 0.35 0.89 17.32
CA SER A 115 0.59 1.09 18.75
C SER A 115 2.01 0.73 19.20
N PHE A 116 2.85 0.25 18.28
CA PHE A 116 4.27 -0.04 18.51
C PHE A 116 4.98 -0.25 17.16
N GLN A 117 6.27 0.09 17.09
CA GLN A 117 7.15 -0.19 15.97
C GLN A 117 8.56 -0.54 16.46
N ASP A 118 9.17 -1.54 15.84
CA ASP A 118 10.60 -1.86 15.93
C ASP A 118 11.19 -1.97 14.52
N PRO A 119 12.29 -1.27 14.17
CA PRO A 119 13.01 -0.31 15.02
C PRO A 119 12.18 0.95 15.34
N PRO A 120 12.46 1.64 16.45
CA PRO A 120 11.65 2.77 16.91
C PRO A 120 11.64 3.96 15.94
N PRO A 121 10.68 4.90 16.07
CA PRO A 121 10.51 6.03 15.16
C PRO A 121 11.73 6.94 14.93
N ASP A 122 12.63 7.03 15.91
CA ASP A 122 13.87 7.77 15.83
C ASP A 122 14.94 7.06 14.99
N VAL A 123 14.82 5.75 14.78
CA VAL A 123 15.67 4.99 13.87
C VAL A 123 15.03 4.90 12.49
N LEU A 124 13.74 4.56 12.42
CA LEU A 124 13.00 4.38 11.17
C LEU A 124 11.68 5.14 11.22
N THR A 125 11.48 6.06 10.28
CA THR A 125 10.23 6.82 10.21
C THR A 125 9.06 5.90 9.85
N PRO A 126 7.94 5.92 10.61
CA PRO A 126 6.79 5.08 10.32
C PRO A 126 6.16 5.37 8.96
N VAL A 127 5.77 4.30 8.28
CA VAL A 127 5.08 4.36 6.99
C VAL A 127 3.72 3.69 7.13
N HIS A 128 2.68 4.36 6.65
CA HIS A 128 1.35 3.76 6.54
C HIS A 128 1.33 2.79 5.37
N SER A 129 0.51 1.74 5.44
CA SER A 129 0.38 0.79 4.34
C SER A 129 -1.06 0.70 3.85
N ILE A 130 -1.22 0.79 2.53
CA ILE A 130 -2.35 0.24 1.78
C ILE A 130 -1.90 -1.12 1.27
N GLY A 131 -2.14 -2.14 2.10
CA GLY A 131 -1.88 -3.52 1.75
C GLY A 131 -2.82 -4.03 0.67
N LEU A 132 -2.23 -4.46 -0.44
CA LEU A 132 -2.87 -5.09 -1.60
C LEU A 132 -2.39 -6.54 -1.81
N GLY A 133 -1.51 -7.03 -0.93
CA GLY A 133 -1.07 -8.42 -0.86
C GLY A 133 -2.23 -9.40 -0.63
N ARG A 134 -1.99 -10.68 -0.93
CA ARG A 134 -3.03 -11.72 -0.94
C ARG A 134 -3.06 -12.57 0.33
N ALA A 135 -1.99 -12.58 1.10
CA ALA A 135 -1.90 -13.32 2.36
C ALA A 135 -2.64 -12.56 3.46
N VAL A 136 -3.74 -13.09 3.97
CA VAL A 136 -4.55 -12.42 5.01
C VAL A 136 -3.75 -12.21 6.30
N THR A 137 -3.68 -10.97 6.80
CA THR A 137 -3.19 -10.68 8.16
C THR A 137 -4.23 -11.15 9.18
N PRO A 138 -3.87 -11.96 10.20
CA PRO A 138 -4.82 -12.43 11.21
C PRO A 138 -5.61 -11.29 11.87
N GLY A 139 -6.94 -11.39 11.85
CA GLY A 139 -7.84 -10.39 12.43
C GLY A 139 -8.17 -9.19 11.52
N TYR A 140 -7.67 -9.16 10.28
CA TYR A 140 -7.91 -8.08 9.32
C TYR A 140 -8.44 -8.62 7.99
N HIS A 141 -9.16 -7.76 7.26
CA HIS A 141 -9.71 -8.06 5.94
C HIS A 141 -8.87 -7.40 4.83
N LEU A 142 -8.66 -8.11 3.72
CA LEU A 142 -8.00 -7.52 2.55
C LEU A 142 -8.80 -6.32 2.04
N LEU A 143 -8.14 -5.23 1.66
CA LEU A 143 -8.83 -4.03 1.18
C LEU A 143 -9.80 -4.35 0.02
N MET A 144 -9.38 -5.19 -0.93
CA MET A 144 -10.23 -5.55 -2.07
C MET A 144 -11.47 -6.36 -1.69
N ASP A 145 -11.40 -7.17 -0.62
CA ASP A 145 -12.57 -7.89 -0.09
C ASP A 145 -13.54 -6.92 0.59
N GLN A 146 -13.02 -5.93 1.33
CA GLN A 146 -13.84 -4.90 1.98
C GLN A 146 -14.53 -3.96 0.97
N LEU A 147 -13.99 -3.87 -0.25
CA LEU A 147 -14.55 -3.13 -1.37
C LEU A 147 -15.51 -3.97 -2.21
N GLN A 148 -15.66 -5.26 -1.95
CA GLN A 148 -16.57 -6.12 -2.71
C GLN A 148 -18.00 -5.57 -2.66
N GLY A 149 -18.64 -5.54 -3.83
CA GLY A 149 -19.95 -4.92 -4.00
C GLY A 149 -19.90 -3.40 -4.09
N LYS A 150 -18.87 -2.70 -3.59
CA LYS A 150 -18.70 -1.23 -3.68
C LYS A 150 -17.97 -0.79 -4.95
N VAL A 151 -17.22 -1.69 -5.58
CA VAL A 151 -16.48 -1.48 -6.84
C VAL A 151 -16.91 -2.47 -7.93
N ALA A 152 -16.49 -2.27 -9.18
CA ALA A 152 -16.94 -3.10 -10.32
C ALA A 152 -16.36 -4.53 -10.32
N SER A 153 -15.15 -4.73 -9.81
CA SER A 153 -14.51 -6.04 -9.68
C SER A 153 -13.61 -6.10 -8.45
N THR A 154 -13.22 -7.30 -8.01
CA THR A 154 -12.22 -7.48 -6.93
C THR A 154 -10.77 -7.39 -7.45
N THR A 155 -10.56 -6.69 -8.56
CA THR A 155 -9.23 -6.46 -9.13
C THR A 155 -8.81 -5.01 -8.95
N PHE A 156 -7.51 -4.76 -8.94
CA PHE A 156 -6.94 -3.42 -9.02
C PHE A 156 -5.92 -3.36 -10.15
N ALA A 157 -5.62 -2.14 -10.58
CA ALA A 157 -4.58 -1.86 -11.57
C ALA A 157 -3.71 -0.69 -11.10
N LEU A 158 -2.41 -0.78 -11.38
CA LEU A 158 -1.46 0.28 -11.16
C LEU A 158 -0.95 0.78 -12.50
N TYR A 159 -1.08 2.08 -12.72
CA TYR A 159 -0.53 2.75 -13.89
C TYR A 159 0.52 3.75 -13.44
N LEU A 160 1.79 3.44 -13.71
CA LEU A 160 2.93 4.26 -13.30
C LEU A 160 3.60 4.87 -14.54
N LYS A 161 3.87 6.17 -14.48
CA LYS A 161 4.62 6.91 -15.49
C LYS A 161 5.84 7.57 -14.86
N SER A 162 7.00 7.38 -15.48
CA SER A 162 8.15 8.24 -15.23
C SER A 162 7.88 9.60 -15.84
N VAL A 163 7.94 10.66 -15.04
CA VAL A 163 7.77 12.02 -15.55
C VAL A 163 9.14 12.54 -16.00
N PRO A 164 9.34 12.91 -17.28
CA PRO A 164 10.57 13.56 -17.72
C PRO A 164 10.85 14.80 -16.87
N ASP A 165 12.12 15.00 -16.49
CA ASP A 165 12.61 16.14 -15.68
C ASP A 165 12.11 16.23 -14.22
N ALA A 166 11.36 15.22 -13.73
CA ALA A 166 11.07 15.05 -12.32
C ALA A 166 11.71 13.76 -11.79
N VAL A 167 12.32 13.82 -10.60
CA VAL A 167 12.85 12.64 -9.86
C VAL A 167 11.70 11.75 -9.34
N ARG A 168 10.49 11.86 -9.89
CA ARG A 168 9.26 11.31 -9.31
C ARG A 168 8.47 10.52 -10.34
N THR A 169 8.26 9.24 -10.06
CA THR A 169 7.21 8.45 -10.70
C THR A 169 5.86 8.95 -10.18
N GLN A 170 4.93 9.21 -11.09
CA GLN A 170 3.54 9.54 -10.78
C GLN A 170 2.65 8.49 -11.42
N GLY A 171 1.41 8.37 -10.95
CA GLY A 171 0.52 7.38 -11.52
C GLY A 171 -0.84 7.36 -10.86
N GLU A 172 -1.58 6.31 -11.13
CA GLU A 172 -2.88 6.06 -10.52
C GLU A 172 -2.97 4.59 -10.07
N LEU A 173 -3.54 4.39 -8.88
CA LEU A 173 -4.07 3.12 -8.43
C LEU A 173 -5.58 3.12 -8.72
N LEU A 174 -6.02 2.10 -9.44
CA LEU A 174 -7.42 1.88 -9.80
C LEU A 174 -7.94 0.70 -8.99
N LEU A 175 -8.91 0.93 -8.12
CA LEU A 175 -9.57 -0.12 -7.33
C LEU A 175 -10.91 -0.44 -7.98
N GLY A 176 -11.14 -1.69 -8.37
CA GLY A 176 -12.38 -2.08 -9.05
C GLY A 176 -12.25 -2.41 -10.53
N GLY A 177 -11.04 -2.57 -11.05
CA GLY A 177 -10.79 -2.80 -12.48
C GLY A 177 -9.58 -2.04 -12.99
N GLY A 178 -9.55 -1.80 -14.30
CA GLY A 178 -8.54 -0.99 -14.97
C GLY A 178 -9.16 -0.02 -15.97
N ASP A 179 -8.33 0.80 -16.60
CA ASP A 179 -8.74 1.76 -17.63
C ASP A 179 -8.00 1.45 -18.94
N PRO A 180 -8.71 0.99 -20.00
CA PRO A 180 -8.09 0.68 -21.29
C PRO A 180 -7.50 1.89 -22.02
N THR A 181 -7.87 3.12 -21.65
CA THR A 181 -7.28 4.32 -22.24
C THR A 181 -5.85 4.59 -21.75
N LEU A 182 -5.41 3.92 -20.68
CA LEU A 182 -4.08 4.08 -20.10
C LEU A 182 -3.02 3.16 -20.73
N TYR A 183 -3.40 2.19 -21.55
CA TYR A 183 -2.46 1.26 -22.20
C TYR A 183 -2.73 1.06 -23.69
N LYS A 184 -1.69 0.72 -24.46
CA LYS A 184 -1.74 0.70 -25.94
C LYS A 184 -2.16 -0.64 -26.54
N ALA A 185 -1.91 -1.75 -25.84
CA ALA A 185 -2.11 -3.09 -26.35
C ALA A 185 -2.90 -3.93 -25.35
N PRO A 186 -3.61 -5.00 -25.78
CA PRO A 186 -4.31 -5.89 -24.87
C PRO A 186 -3.41 -6.40 -23.74
N LEU A 187 -3.99 -6.61 -22.56
CA LEU A 187 -3.27 -7.15 -21.40
C LEU A 187 -2.84 -8.59 -21.67
N THR A 188 -1.57 -8.88 -21.37
CA THR A 188 -1.05 -10.24 -21.30
C THR A 188 -1.19 -10.76 -19.87
N TYR A 189 -1.92 -11.86 -19.70
CA TYR A 189 -2.12 -12.47 -18.39
C TYR A 189 -1.04 -13.52 -18.12
N ILE A 190 -0.41 -13.40 -16.94
CA ILE A 190 0.60 -14.35 -16.47
C ILE A 190 -0.01 -15.12 -15.29
N PRO A 191 0.03 -16.47 -15.30
CA PRO A 191 -0.50 -17.25 -14.19
C PRO A 191 0.35 -17.06 -12.93
N LEU A 192 -0.31 -16.83 -11.80
CA LEU A 192 0.34 -16.79 -10.50
C LEU A 192 0.73 -18.20 -10.05
N LYS A 193 1.87 -18.29 -9.34
CA LYS A 193 2.42 -19.53 -8.76
C LYS A 193 1.99 -19.76 -7.32
N SER A 194 1.45 -18.73 -6.67
CA SER A 194 1.02 -18.73 -5.26
C SER A 194 -0.42 -18.26 -5.17
N GLN A 195 -1.14 -18.68 -4.12
CA GLN A 195 -2.43 -18.09 -3.74
C GLN A 195 -2.28 -16.97 -2.72
N GLN A 196 -1.11 -16.85 -2.09
CA GLN A 196 -0.83 -15.92 -0.99
C GLN A 196 0.00 -14.72 -1.44
N GLU A 197 0.62 -14.79 -2.62
CA GLU A 197 1.52 -13.76 -3.13
C GLU A 197 1.28 -13.51 -4.62
N TYR A 198 1.67 -12.34 -5.11
CA TYR A 198 1.80 -12.08 -6.54
C TYR A 198 3.11 -12.65 -7.06
N LEU A 199 3.21 -13.97 -7.05
CA LEU A 199 4.40 -14.70 -7.47
C LEU A 199 4.24 -15.19 -8.91
N VAL A 200 5.17 -14.84 -9.79
CA VAL A 200 5.20 -15.28 -11.21
C VAL A 200 6.49 -16.03 -11.51
N THR A 201 6.57 -16.69 -12.67
CA THR A 201 7.83 -17.25 -13.17
C THR A 201 8.54 -16.25 -14.05
N LEU A 202 9.75 -15.83 -13.66
CA LEU A 202 10.64 -15.08 -14.52
C LEU A 202 11.41 -16.06 -15.41
N GLY A 203 11.07 -16.12 -16.70
CA GLY A 203 11.66 -17.09 -17.64
C GLY A 203 13.10 -16.73 -18.03
N THR A 204 13.23 -15.66 -18.82
CA THR A 204 14.52 -15.19 -19.34
C THR A 204 14.58 -13.67 -19.28
N LEU A 205 15.70 -13.11 -18.84
CA LEU A 205 16.04 -11.70 -19.01
C LEU A 205 16.90 -11.52 -20.26
N GLN A 206 16.54 -10.57 -21.13
CA GLN A 206 17.30 -10.19 -22.31
C GLN A 206 17.60 -8.70 -22.28
N VAL A 207 18.86 -8.33 -22.54
CA VAL A 207 19.28 -6.92 -22.67
C VAL A 207 19.53 -6.61 -24.14
N GLY A 208 18.69 -5.73 -24.72
CA GLY A 208 18.74 -5.37 -26.14
C GLY A 208 18.57 -6.59 -27.06
N SER A 209 19.29 -6.61 -28.17
CA SER A 209 19.39 -7.79 -29.05
C SER A 209 20.45 -8.80 -28.61
N GLY A 210 21.12 -8.55 -27.48
CA GLY A 210 22.28 -9.32 -27.01
C GLY A 210 21.93 -10.54 -26.16
N HIS A 211 22.75 -10.78 -25.13
CA HIS A 211 22.68 -11.98 -24.30
C HIS A 211 21.29 -12.18 -23.67
N LYS A 212 20.74 -13.37 -23.88
CA LYS A 212 19.59 -13.89 -23.14
C LYS A 212 20.13 -14.72 -21.99
N SER A 213 19.81 -14.33 -20.76
CA SER A 213 20.01 -15.22 -19.61
C SER A 213 19.18 -16.48 -19.86
N ILE A 214 19.86 -17.63 -19.88
CA ILE A 214 19.21 -18.93 -19.96
C ILE A 214 19.04 -19.42 -18.53
N GLY A 215 17.84 -19.86 -18.17
CA GLY A 215 17.62 -20.59 -16.93
C GLY A 215 17.48 -19.75 -15.67
N ILE A 216 16.91 -18.54 -15.74
CA ILE A 216 16.37 -17.92 -14.52
C ILE A 216 15.29 -18.87 -13.99
N ASN A 217 14.18 -19.03 -14.71
CA ASN A 217 13.07 -19.94 -14.36
C ASN A 217 12.72 -19.95 -12.85
N GLN A 218 12.93 -18.81 -12.18
CA GLN A 218 12.77 -18.66 -10.74
C GLN A 218 11.45 -17.95 -10.44
N PRO A 219 10.90 -18.16 -9.24
CA PRO A 219 9.82 -17.32 -8.74
C PRO A 219 10.29 -15.86 -8.60
N ALA A 220 9.47 -14.93 -9.08
CA ALA A 220 9.65 -13.49 -8.89
C ALA A 220 8.37 -12.91 -8.29
N ARG A 221 8.51 -12.14 -7.20
CA ARG A 221 7.38 -11.47 -6.54
C ARG A 221 7.15 -10.10 -7.18
N ILE A 222 5.89 -9.77 -7.48
CA ILE A 222 5.49 -8.43 -7.92
C ILE A 222 5.13 -7.63 -6.67
N ASP A 223 6.04 -6.74 -6.26
CA ASP A 223 6.01 -6.09 -4.96
C ASP A 223 6.26 -4.58 -5.09
N THR A 224 5.20 -3.78 -4.96
CA THR A 224 5.31 -2.31 -4.95
C THR A 224 5.77 -1.73 -3.62
N GLY A 225 5.82 -2.53 -2.55
CA GLY A 225 6.35 -2.16 -1.26
C GLY A 225 7.88 -2.16 -1.21
N THR A 226 8.54 -2.75 -2.21
CA THR A 226 10.01 -2.90 -2.28
C THR A 226 10.67 -1.83 -3.14
N GLN A 227 11.79 -1.27 -2.67
CA GLN A 227 12.61 -0.28 -3.36
C GLN A 227 13.75 -0.94 -4.15
N GLY A 228 13.45 -1.78 -5.15
CA GLY A 228 14.49 -2.43 -5.96
C GLY A 228 14.03 -3.71 -6.68
N LEU A 229 14.91 -4.23 -7.54
CA LEU A 229 14.82 -5.55 -8.19
C LEU A 229 15.86 -6.50 -7.60
#